data_AF-A0A0F9D3M1-F1
#
_entry.id   AF-A0A0F9D3M1-F1
#
_cell.length_a   1.000
_cell.length_b   1.000
_cell.length_c   1.000
_cell.angle_alpha   90.00
_cell.angle_beta   90.00
_cell.angle_gamma   90.00
#
_symmetry.space_group_name_H-M   'P 1'
#
loop_
_entity.id
_entity.type
_entity.pdbx_description
1 polymer ?
#
loop_
_entity_poly.entity_id
_entity_poly.type
_entity_poly.pdbx_seq_one_letter_code
_entity_poly.pdbx_strand_id
1 'polypeptide(L)'
;IGIPVADVRVHSGDTGIAPVALGARGSRETFLGGNAVKLAAEDAKRQLQSRAASILGVPVEKLGSVQGRIFVKSQPAKFVTIAQAASKTMHENASAFPMGVPVIASACYTDPVSEMVDLATGHGNPCPTYAFGTQVAEVEVDTDTGQVTVLRVVAAHDVGKAIITPWQSKGSWKDRFPRV
;
A
#
# COMPACT_ATOMS: atom_id res chain seq x y z
N ILE A 1 0.78 8.80 -5.37
CA ILE A 1 0.75 9.30 -6.77
C ILE A 1 -0.50 10.12 -7.08
N GLY A 2 -1.71 9.63 -6.81
CA GLY A 2 -2.96 10.36 -7.09
C GLY A 2 -3.63 9.95 -8.41
N ILE A 3 -3.38 8.73 -8.88
CA ILE A 3 -4.09 8.09 -10.00
C ILE A 3 -5.23 7.19 -9.48
N PRO A 4 -6.27 6.95 -10.29
CA PRO A 4 -7.25 5.89 -10.04
C PRO A 4 -6.57 4.52 -9.86
N VAL A 5 -7.14 3.68 -9.00
CA VAL A 5 -6.66 2.29 -8.82
C VAL A 5 -6.76 1.48 -10.12
N ALA A 6 -7.75 1.78 -10.97
CA ALA A 6 -7.91 1.14 -12.27
C ALA A 6 -6.71 1.36 -13.23
N ASP A 7 -5.92 2.42 -12.99
CA ASP A 7 -4.73 2.73 -13.79
C ASP A 7 -3.46 2.08 -13.20
N VAL A 8 -3.58 1.28 -12.13
CA VAL A 8 -2.47 0.59 -11.47
C VAL A 8 -2.46 -0.87 -11.91
N ARG A 9 -1.34 -1.31 -12.50
CA ARG A 9 -1.05 -2.72 -12.76
C ARG A 9 -0.04 -3.22 -11.74
N VAL A 10 -0.36 -4.33 -11.09
CA VAL A 10 0.52 -4.97 -10.12
C VAL A 10 1.12 -6.22 -10.75
N HIS A 11 2.45 -6.29 -10.75
CA HIS A 11 3.19 -7.50 -11.09
C HIS A 11 3.76 -8.09 -9.79
N SER A 12 3.53 -9.38 -9.56
CA SER A 12 3.94 -10.07 -8.32
C SER A 12 4.46 -11.48 -8.62
N GLY A 13 5.45 -11.94 -7.85
CA GLY A 13 5.91 -13.33 -7.91
C GLY A 13 6.92 -13.64 -9.02
N ASP A 14 7.45 -12.63 -9.73
CA ASP A 14 8.45 -12.78 -10.77
C ASP A 14 9.81 -12.23 -10.31
N THR A 15 10.76 -13.12 -10.08
CA THR A 15 12.12 -12.77 -9.60
C THR A 15 13.00 -12.12 -10.68
N GLY A 16 12.57 -12.11 -11.95
CA GLY A 16 13.26 -11.41 -13.03
C GLY A 16 13.01 -9.90 -13.04
N ILE A 17 11.91 -9.44 -12.41
CA ILE A 17 11.51 -8.02 -12.39
C ILE A 17 11.29 -7.45 -10.99
N ALA A 18 10.93 -8.28 -10.01
CA ALA A 18 10.63 -7.83 -8.66
C ALA A 18 11.89 -7.81 -7.79
N PRO A 19 12.11 -6.76 -6.98
CA PRO A 19 13.14 -6.77 -5.96
C PRO A 19 12.94 -7.93 -4.97
N VAL A 20 14.05 -8.38 -4.35
CA VAL A 20 14.01 -9.44 -3.35
C VAL A 20 13.10 -9.03 -2.19
N ALA A 21 12.20 -9.94 -1.81
CA ALA A 21 11.36 -9.82 -0.62
C ALA A 21 11.46 -11.11 0.20
N LEU A 22 11.25 -11.01 1.51
CA LEU A 22 11.33 -12.14 2.44
C LEU A 22 10.18 -13.17 2.29
N GLY A 23 9.31 -13.00 1.28
CA GLY A 23 8.12 -13.83 1.05
C GLY A 23 6.90 -13.45 1.89
N ALA A 24 5.80 -14.19 1.74
CA ALA A 24 4.54 -13.99 2.46
C ALA A 24 4.53 -14.75 3.80
N ARG A 25 5.00 -14.12 4.90
CA ARG A 25 5.02 -14.74 6.25
C ARG A 25 4.95 -13.70 7.36
N GLY A 26 4.35 -14.07 8.50
CA GLY A 26 4.31 -13.22 9.69
C GLY A 26 3.42 -11.99 9.57
N SER A 27 2.41 -12.03 8.69
CA SER A 27 1.42 -10.96 8.50
C SER A 27 2.03 -9.56 8.26
N ARG A 28 3.19 -9.51 7.59
CA ARG A 28 4.01 -8.29 7.47
C ARG A 28 3.92 -7.62 6.11
N GLU A 29 3.31 -8.26 5.12
CA GLU A 29 3.34 -7.81 3.71
C GLU A 29 2.73 -6.42 3.56
N THR A 30 1.57 -6.18 4.19
CA THR A 30 0.92 -4.87 4.18
C THR A 30 1.78 -3.81 4.86
N PHE A 31 2.45 -4.15 5.95
CA PHE A 31 3.28 -3.21 6.70
C PHE A 31 4.61 -2.91 5.97
N LEU A 32 5.44 -3.92 5.74
CA LEU A 32 6.75 -3.74 5.10
C LEU A 32 6.63 -3.42 3.62
N GLY A 33 5.94 -4.28 2.87
CA GLY A 33 5.74 -4.12 1.43
C GLY A 33 4.92 -2.89 1.08
N GLY A 34 3.87 -2.60 1.86
CA GLY A 34 3.07 -1.39 1.69
C GLY A 34 3.88 -0.10 1.93
N ASN A 35 4.74 -0.07 2.96
CA ASN A 35 5.62 1.09 3.18
C ASN A 35 6.68 1.23 2.08
N ALA A 36 7.28 0.13 1.59
CA ALA A 36 8.19 0.17 0.45
C ALA A 36 7.51 0.73 -0.81
N VAL A 37 6.30 0.27 -1.13
CA VAL A 37 5.49 0.80 -2.24
C VAL A 37 5.14 2.27 -2.02
N LYS A 38 4.79 2.68 -0.80
CA LYS A 38 4.52 4.08 -0.45
C LYS A 38 5.72 4.98 -0.73
N LEU A 39 6.92 4.58 -0.30
CA LEU A 39 8.15 5.34 -0.55
C LEU A 39 8.46 5.47 -2.04
N ALA A 40 8.38 4.37 -2.79
CA ALA A 40 8.56 4.41 -4.25
C ALA A 40 7.50 5.29 -4.94
N ALA A 41 6.24 5.22 -4.47
CA ALA A 41 5.15 6.03 -4.99
C ALA A 41 5.27 7.54 -4.65
N GLU A 42 5.87 7.87 -3.51
CA GLU A 42 6.20 9.25 -3.11
C GLU A 42 7.33 9.81 -3.97
N ASP A 43 8.34 9.00 -4.27
CA ASP A 43 9.42 9.35 -5.19
C ASP A 43 8.90 9.61 -6.62
N ALA A 44 8.13 8.68 -7.17
CA ALA A 44 7.48 8.84 -8.47
C ALA A 44 6.57 10.07 -8.50
N LYS A 45 5.82 10.34 -7.42
CA LYS A 45 4.99 11.54 -7.28
C LYS A 45 5.86 12.81 -7.31
N ARG A 46 6.99 12.84 -6.61
CA ARG A 46 7.91 13.99 -6.61
C ARG A 46 8.44 14.29 -8.01
N GLN A 47 8.85 13.27 -8.76
CA GLN A 47 9.32 13.42 -10.14
C GLN A 47 8.21 14.01 -11.04
N LEU A 48 6.98 13.48 -10.95
CA LEU A 48 5.84 13.98 -11.71
C LEU A 48 5.47 15.42 -11.33
N GLN A 49 5.49 15.75 -10.03
CA GLN A 49 5.18 17.10 -9.56
C GLN A 49 6.26 18.11 -9.97
N SER A 50 7.54 17.72 -10.02
CA SER A 50 8.61 18.57 -10.56
C SER A 50 8.38 18.92 -12.03
N ARG A 51 8.00 17.92 -12.85
CA ARG A 51 7.64 18.14 -14.26
C ARG A 51 6.41 19.05 -14.39
N ALA A 52 5.38 18.80 -13.60
CA ALA A 52 4.16 19.61 -13.58
C ALA A 52 4.42 21.06 -13.12
N ALA A 53 5.29 21.27 -12.14
CA ALA A 53 5.71 22.59 -11.66
C ALA A 53 6.32 23.42 -12.79
N SER A 54 7.21 22.81 -13.57
CA SER A 54 7.77 23.44 -14.76
C SER A 54 6.72 23.76 -15.83
N ILE A 55 5.69 22.91 -16.02
CA ILE A 55 4.61 23.20 -16.99
C ILE A 55 3.69 24.32 -16.51
N LEU A 56 3.32 24.29 -15.23
CA LEU A 56 2.34 25.19 -14.65
C LEU A 56 2.94 26.53 -14.19
N GLY A 57 4.27 26.62 -14.12
CA GLY A 57 5.00 27.79 -13.64
C GLY A 57 4.76 28.07 -12.16
N VAL A 58 4.63 27.02 -11.33
CA VAL A 58 4.40 27.16 -9.88
C VAL A 58 5.32 26.24 -9.09
N PRO A 59 5.70 26.60 -7.84
CA PRO A 59 6.47 25.73 -6.97
C PRO A 59 5.77 24.40 -6.66
N VAL A 60 6.55 23.33 -6.50
CA VAL A 60 6.05 21.95 -6.25
C VAL A 60 5.18 21.87 -5.00
N GLU A 61 5.49 22.66 -3.98
CA GLU A 61 4.81 22.69 -2.68
C GLU A 61 3.36 23.18 -2.81
N LYS A 62 3.08 23.99 -3.85
CA LYS A 62 1.76 24.50 -4.18
C LYS A 62 0.93 23.51 -5.02
N LEU A 63 1.47 22.35 -5.38
CA LEU A 63 0.79 21.34 -6.19
C LEU A 63 0.11 20.26 -5.34
N GLY A 64 -1.10 19.89 -5.73
CA GLY A 64 -1.80 18.68 -5.28
C GLY A 64 -1.89 17.66 -6.41
N SER A 65 -2.21 16.40 -6.09
CA SER A 65 -2.53 15.39 -7.09
C SER A 65 -3.70 14.50 -6.68
N VAL A 66 -4.67 14.33 -7.57
CA VAL A 66 -5.87 13.50 -7.35
C VAL A 66 -6.50 13.14 -8.70
N GLN A 67 -7.14 11.96 -8.80
CA GLN A 67 -7.86 11.50 -10.01
C GLN A 67 -7.09 11.70 -11.32
N GLY A 68 -5.79 11.37 -11.34
CA GLY A 68 -4.96 11.46 -12.54
C GLY A 68 -4.52 12.88 -12.90
N ARG A 69 -4.78 13.88 -12.06
CA ARG A 69 -4.45 15.30 -12.31
C ARG A 69 -3.48 15.83 -11.27
N ILE A 70 -2.60 16.72 -11.69
CA ILE A 70 -1.72 17.54 -10.83
C ILE A 70 -2.18 18.98 -10.98
N PHE A 71 -2.63 19.60 -9.88
CA PHE A 71 -3.32 20.89 -9.88
C PHE A 71 -2.70 21.86 -8.89
N VAL A 72 -2.87 23.16 -9.15
CA VAL A 72 -2.47 24.21 -8.20
C VAL A 72 -3.47 24.26 -7.05
N LYS A 73 -3.02 24.08 -5.80
CA LYS A 73 -3.90 24.00 -4.61
C LYS A 73 -4.82 25.22 -4.47
N SER A 74 -4.33 26.41 -4.78
CA SER A 74 -5.10 27.66 -4.71
C SER A 74 -6.07 27.85 -5.89
N GLN A 75 -5.87 27.14 -7.00
CA GLN A 75 -6.70 27.24 -8.20
C GLN A 75 -6.82 25.86 -8.87
N PRO A 76 -7.66 24.95 -8.35
CA PRO A 76 -7.72 23.56 -8.83
C PRO A 76 -8.11 23.41 -10.32
N ALA A 77 -8.74 24.42 -10.91
CA ALA A 77 -9.02 24.47 -12.35
C ALA A 77 -7.74 24.58 -13.22
N LYS A 78 -6.63 25.07 -12.65
CA LYS A 78 -5.31 25.08 -13.30
C LYS A 78 -4.59 23.77 -12.99
N PHE A 79 -4.56 22.86 -13.97
CA PHE A 79 -3.98 21.53 -13.80
C PHE A 79 -3.32 21.00 -15.08
N VAL A 80 -2.51 19.96 -14.92
CA VAL A 80 -2.06 19.06 -15.99
C VAL A 80 -2.43 17.63 -15.63
N THR A 81 -2.58 16.76 -16.63
CA THR A 81 -2.76 15.33 -16.35
C THR A 81 -1.42 14.69 -15.97
N ILE A 82 -1.47 13.59 -15.23
CA ILE A 82 -0.29 12.79 -14.93
C ILE A 82 0.36 12.26 -16.22
N ALA A 83 -0.44 11.95 -17.24
CA ALA A 83 0.07 11.60 -18.58
C ALA A 83 0.88 12.74 -19.21
N GLN A 84 0.36 13.97 -19.20
CA GLN A 84 1.09 15.14 -19.70
C GLN A 84 2.38 15.40 -18.91
N ALA A 85 2.34 15.27 -17.58
CA ALA A 85 3.53 15.41 -16.74
C ALA A 85 4.56 14.31 -17.03
N ALA A 86 4.13 13.06 -17.22
CA ALA A 86 5.00 11.94 -17.55
C ALA A 86 5.64 12.07 -18.94
N SER A 87 4.88 12.54 -19.93
CA SER A 87 5.35 12.76 -21.30
C SER A 87 6.27 13.97 -21.44
N LYS A 88 6.35 14.86 -20.43
CA LYS A 88 7.26 16.00 -20.47
C LYS A 88 8.71 15.50 -20.47
N THR A 89 9.42 15.80 -21.54
CA THR A 89 10.87 15.57 -21.63
C THR A 89 11.61 16.51 -20.67
N MET A 90 12.47 15.94 -19.82
CA MET A 90 13.41 16.72 -19.01
C MET A 90 14.53 17.23 -19.94
N HIS A 91 14.29 18.34 -20.62
CA HIS A 91 15.35 19.08 -21.30
C HIS A 91 15.97 20.09 -20.35
N GLU A 92 17.02 19.67 -19.64
CA GLU A 92 18.09 20.62 -19.27
C GLU A 92 19.24 20.56 -20.27
N ASN A 93 19.42 19.43 -20.99
CA ASN A 93 20.40 19.30 -22.06
C ASN A 93 19.71 18.87 -23.36
N ALA A 94 19.51 19.83 -24.27
CA ALA A 94 19.02 19.59 -25.62
C ALA A 94 19.98 18.71 -26.43
N SER A 95 19.82 17.39 -26.32
CA SER A 95 20.22 16.49 -27.40
C SER A 95 19.17 16.56 -28.52
N ALA A 96 19.60 16.31 -29.75
CA ALA A 96 18.79 16.37 -30.97
C ALA A 96 17.57 15.41 -30.98
N PHE A 97 17.42 14.59 -29.94
CA PHE A 97 16.33 13.64 -29.75
C PHE A 97 15.67 13.92 -28.40
N PRO A 98 14.48 14.54 -28.37
CA PRO A 98 13.75 14.80 -27.14
C PRO A 98 13.16 13.50 -26.57
N MET A 99 14.03 12.59 -26.11
CA MET A 99 13.63 11.35 -25.46
C MET A 99 13.21 11.67 -24.02
N GLY A 100 11.92 11.55 -23.73
CA GLY A 100 11.40 11.65 -22.37
C GLY A 100 12.09 10.65 -21.45
N VAL A 101 12.67 11.13 -20.35
CA VAL A 101 13.18 10.25 -19.29
C VAL A 101 11.96 9.60 -18.60
N PRO A 102 11.87 8.27 -18.48
CA PRO A 102 10.76 7.62 -17.79
C PRO A 102 10.76 8.01 -16.31
N VAL A 103 9.58 8.02 -15.68
CA VAL A 103 9.46 8.15 -14.23
C VAL A 103 9.63 6.75 -13.63
N ILE A 104 10.77 6.52 -13.00
CA ILE A 104 11.11 5.25 -12.37
C ILE A 104 11.49 5.53 -10.92
N ALA A 105 10.95 4.73 -10.01
CA ALA A 105 11.25 4.81 -8.59
C ALA A 105 11.40 3.40 -8.01
N SER A 106 12.34 3.25 -7.07
CA SER A 106 12.55 2.03 -6.30
C SER A 106 12.82 2.40 -4.86
N ALA A 107 12.31 1.62 -3.92
CA ALA A 107 12.50 1.86 -2.50
C ALA A 107 12.52 0.55 -1.71
N CYS A 108 13.24 0.57 -0.60
CA CYS A 108 13.23 -0.46 0.43
C CYS A 108 12.68 0.16 1.72
N TYR A 109 11.98 -0.65 2.51
CA TYR A 109 11.55 -0.26 3.85
C TYR A 109 12.02 -1.32 4.84
N THR A 110 12.78 -0.85 5.83
CA THR A 110 13.16 -1.62 7.02
C THR A 110 12.50 -0.95 8.20
N ASP A 111 11.85 -1.73 9.05
CA ASP A 111 11.28 -1.16 10.26
C ASP A 111 12.41 -0.76 11.23
N PRO A 112 12.33 0.41 11.89
CA PRO A 112 13.43 0.92 12.70
C PRO A 112 13.37 0.48 14.18
N VAL A 113 12.38 -0.33 14.56
CA VAL A 113 12.02 -0.57 15.97
C VAL A 113 12.19 -2.04 16.37
N SER A 114 12.23 -2.96 15.42
CA SER A 114 12.38 -4.37 15.76
C SER A 114 13.80 -4.68 16.22
N GLU A 115 13.88 -5.36 17.35
CA GLU A 115 15.10 -5.84 17.97
C GLU A 115 15.06 -7.37 18.01
N MET A 116 16.17 -7.99 17.60
CA MET A 116 16.30 -9.44 17.68
C MET A 116 16.23 -9.89 19.14
N VAL A 117 15.59 -11.03 19.36
CA VAL A 117 15.52 -11.64 20.69
C VAL A 117 16.91 -12.13 21.08
N ASP A 118 17.40 -11.67 22.24
CA ASP A 118 18.56 -12.25 22.90
C ASP A 118 18.19 -13.66 23.37
N LEU A 119 18.84 -14.67 22.80
CA LEU A 119 18.55 -16.08 23.10
C LEU A 119 18.96 -16.51 24.52
N ALA A 120 19.87 -15.78 25.18
CA ALA A 120 20.27 -16.07 26.55
C ALA A 120 19.24 -15.56 27.57
N THR A 121 18.60 -14.42 27.30
CA THR A 121 17.67 -13.76 28.23
C THR A 121 16.20 -13.89 27.83
N GLY A 122 15.92 -14.19 26.56
CA GLY A 122 14.56 -14.20 25.99
C GLY A 122 13.98 -12.81 25.74
N HIS A 123 14.75 -11.74 25.97
CA HIS A 123 14.28 -10.36 25.81
C HIS A 123 14.53 -9.83 24.40
N GLY A 124 13.59 -9.03 23.89
CA GLY A 124 13.68 -8.34 22.61
C GLY A 124 12.32 -7.80 22.18
N ASN A 125 12.29 -7.11 21.03
CA ASN A 125 11.07 -6.64 20.41
C ASN A 125 11.05 -7.04 18.93
N PRO A 126 10.76 -8.30 18.58
CA PRO A 126 10.95 -8.80 17.21
C PRO A 126 9.92 -8.25 16.21
N CYS A 127 8.90 -7.52 16.66
CA CYS A 127 7.81 -7.02 15.84
C CYS A 127 7.65 -5.50 16.00
N PRO A 128 7.49 -4.73 14.91
CA PRO A 128 7.35 -3.28 14.99
C PRO A 128 5.95 -2.83 15.42
N THR A 129 4.97 -3.74 15.37
CA THR A 129 3.57 -3.48 15.71
C THR A 129 2.85 -4.79 16.01
N TYR A 130 1.74 -4.70 16.74
CA TYR A 130 0.93 -5.83 17.19
C TYR A 130 -0.54 -5.58 16.83
N ALA A 131 -1.18 -6.57 16.23
CA ALA A 131 -2.61 -6.55 16.00
C ALA A 131 -3.33 -7.12 17.22
N PHE A 132 -4.44 -6.48 17.60
CA PHE A 132 -5.29 -6.94 18.69
C PHE A 132 -6.62 -7.42 18.13
N GLY A 133 -7.25 -8.37 18.81
CA GLY A 133 -8.55 -8.87 18.39
C GLY A 133 -9.28 -9.55 19.52
N THR A 134 -10.60 -9.60 19.40
CA THR A 134 -11.49 -10.33 20.28
C THR A 134 -12.54 -11.01 19.44
N GLN A 135 -12.79 -12.28 19.71
CA GLN A 135 -13.82 -13.06 19.04
C GLN A 135 -14.69 -13.78 20.07
N VAL A 136 -15.98 -13.83 19.82
CA VAL A 136 -16.99 -14.53 20.61
C VAL A 136 -17.75 -15.47 19.68
N ALA A 137 -17.84 -16.74 20.07
CA ALA A 137 -18.62 -17.75 19.37
C ALA A 137 -19.80 -18.20 20.24
N GLU A 138 -20.99 -18.21 19.66
CA GLU A 138 -22.19 -18.81 20.22
C GLU A 138 -22.37 -20.18 19.57
N VAL A 139 -22.49 -21.21 20.40
CA VAL A 139 -22.55 -22.60 19.96
C VAL A 139 -23.70 -23.33 20.65
N GLU A 140 -24.29 -24.27 19.94
CA GLU A 140 -25.24 -25.25 20.47
C GLU A 140 -24.54 -26.61 20.54
N VAL A 141 -24.78 -27.37 21.61
CA VAL A 141 -24.20 -28.70 21.79
C VAL A 141 -25.33 -29.70 22.07
N ASP A 142 -25.44 -30.72 21.24
CA ASP A 142 -26.28 -31.89 21.51
C ASP A 142 -25.63 -32.72 22.62
N THR A 143 -26.31 -32.88 23.76
CA THR A 143 -25.78 -33.57 24.94
C THR A 143 -25.77 -35.08 24.83
N ASP A 144 -26.57 -35.66 23.93
CA ASP A 144 -26.68 -37.11 23.73
C ASP A 144 -25.62 -37.59 22.73
N THR A 145 -25.32 -36.78 21.71
CA THR A 145 -24.36 -37.13 20.65
C THR A 145 -23.02 -36.42 20.76
N GLY A 146 -22.94 -35.32 21.51
CA GLY A 146 -21.77 -34.44 21.60
C GLY A 146 -21.57 -33.54 20.37
N GLN A 147 -22.52 -33.51 19.43
CA GLN A 147 -22.42 -32.69 18.23
C GLN A 147 -22.47 -31.20 18.57
N VAL A 148 -21.53 -30.41 18.01
CA VAL A 148 -21.44 -28.96 18.22
C VAL A 148 -21.79 -28.21 16.95
N THR A 149 -22.75 -27.29 17.05
CA THR A 149 -23.15 -26.39 15.97
C THR A 149 -22.76 -24.96 16.32
N VAL A 150 -22.02 -24.28 15.44
CA VAL A 150 -21.68 -22.86 15.61
C VAL A 150 -22.84 -22.01 15.09
N LEU A 151 -23.58 -21.37 15.99
CA LEU A 151 -24.74 -20.53 15.63
C LEU A 151 -24.29 -19.17 15.11
N ARG A 152 -23.29 -18.57 15.77
CA ARG A 152 -22.83 -17.21 15.45
C ARG A 152 -21.40 -16.98 15.90
N VAL A 153 -20.68 -16.16 15.13
CA VAL A 153 -19.38 -15.62 15.50
C VAL A 153 -19.39 -14.11 15.36
N VAL A 154 -18.94 -13.41 16.39
CA VAL A 154 -18.67 -11.97 16.36
C VAL A 154 -17.18 -11.77 16.59
N ALA A 155 -16.50 -11.10 15.66
CA ALA A 155 -15.08 -10.80 15.77
C ALA A 155 -14.82 -9.31 15.56
N ALA A 156 -14.03 -8.73 16.45
CA ALA A 156 -13.52 -7.38 16.37
C ALA A 156 -12.00 -7.45 16.32
N HIS A 157 -11.39 -6.86 15.29
CA HIS A 157 -9.94 -6.82 15.12
C HIS A 157 -9.50 -5.36 15.00
N ASP A 158 -8.53 -4.96 15.81
CA ASP A 158 -7.77 -3.73 15.62
C ASP A 158 -6.73 -3.96 14.54
N VAL A 159 -6.99 -3.37 13.38
CA VAL A 159 -6.13 -3.43 12.19
C VAL A 159 -5.42 -2.10 11.94
N GLY A 160 -5.45 -1.18 12.91
CA GLY A 160 -5.07 0.21 12.71
C GLY A 160 -5.94 0.86 11.64
N LYS A 161 -5.34 1.13 10.47
CA LYS A 161 -6.07 1.66 9.31
C LYS A 161 -6.34 0.55 8.30
N ALA A 162 -7.62 0.22 8.09
CA ALA A 162 -8.04 -0.64 7.00
C ALA A 162 -7.68 -0.01 5.64
N ILE A 163 -6.71 -0.62 4.93
CA ILE A 163 -6.23 -0.16 3.61
C ILE A 163 -6.99 -0.85 2.47
N ILE A 164 -7.51 -2.05 2.71
CA ILE A 164 -8.31 -2.81 1.76
C ILE A 164 -9.79 -2.50 2.01
N THR A 165 -10.57 -2.38 0.95
CA THR A 165 -11.99 -2.05 1.00
C THR A 165 -12.80 -3.06 1.84
N PRO A 166 -13.89 -2.63 2.50
CA PRO A 166 -14.59 -3.43 3.52
C PRO A 166 -15.12 -4.80 3.06
N TRP A 167 -15.23 -5.04 1.74
CA TRP A 167 -15.69 -6.33 1.21
C TRP A 167 -14.60 -7.41 1.23
N GLN A 168 -13.33 -7.07 0.99
CA GLN A 168 -12.23 -8.05 1.07
C GLN A 168 -11.88 -8.41 2.52
N SER A 169 -12.07 -7.47 3.47
CA SER A 169 -11.96 -7.78 4.91
C SER A 169 -13.15 -8.60 5.44
N LYS A 170 -14.34 -8.50 4.84
CA LYS A 170 -15.50 -9.35 5.17
C LYS A 170 -15.48 -10.71 4.46
N GLY A 171 -14.95 -10.79 3.24
CA GLY A 171 -14.92 -12.02 2.44
C GLY A 171 -13.93 -13.07 2.95
N SER A 172 -12.75 -12.64 3.42
CA SER A 172 -11.74 -13.58 3.94
C SER A 172 -12.19 -14.40 5.15
N TRP A 173 -13.22 -13.93 5.86
CA TRP A 173 -13.84 -14.60 7.01
C TRP A 173 -15.13 -15.34 6.65
N LYS A 174 -15.97 -14.78 5.78
CA LYS A 174 -17.25 -15.40 5.39
C LYS A 174 -17.10 -16.64 4.52
N ASP A 175 -16.01 -16.75 3.75
CA ASP A 175 -15.80 -17.87 2.82
C ASP A 175 -15.04 -19.06 3.45
N ARG A 176 -14.57 -18.94 4.71
CA ARG A 176 -13.86 -20.02 5.42
C ARG A 176 -14.75 -20.94 6.25
N PHE A 177 -16.02 -20.58 6.42
CA PHE A 177 -16.99 -21.42 7.11
C PHE A 177 -18.25 -21.51 6.24
N PRO A 178 -18.56 -22.68 5.67
CA PRO A 178 -19.78 -22.84 4.90
C PRO A 178 -20.97 -22.52 5.80
N ARG A 179 -21.91 -21.72 5.28
CA ARG A 179 -23.23 -21.60 5.87
C ARG A 179 -23.91 -22.95 5.74
N VAL A 180 -24.21 -23.58 6.86
CA VAL A 180 -25.21 -24.64 6.96
C VAL A 180 -26.57 -23.99 7.18
#